data_AF-A0A443SRD7-F1
#
_entry.id   AF-A0A443SRD7-F1
#
_cell.length_a   1.000
_cell.length_b   1.000
_cell.length_c   1.000
_cell.angle_alpha   90.00
_cell.angle_beta   90.00
_cell.angle_gamma   90.00
#
_symmetry.space_group_name_H-M   'P 1'
#
loop_
_entity.id
_entity.type
_entity.pdbx_description
1 polymer ?
#
loop_
_entity_poly.entity_id
_entity_poly.type
_entity_poly.pdbx_seq_one_letter_code
_entity_poly.pdbx_strand_id
1 'polypeptide(L)'
;MSTIEELRKSVEQLYEYRNKYYSISPIEKYSLKECDVNAKLQETLELLQSAKEECEKKEKAVYCMLYGKALNVKREYDQLAFDYLSKSVKLNPKLTEAWNELGECYWKKGDLKASLNCFEGCLKYDKMDKVALRNLSMLLRQLGDTAIE
;
A
#
# COMPACT_ATOMS: atom_id res chain seq x y z
N MET A 1 -23.11 -1.52 -4.59
CA MET A 1 -21.73 -1.24 -4.12
C MET A 1 -21.50 0.25 -4.26
N SER A 2 -20.88 0.87 -3.26
CA SER A 2 -20.39 2.25 -3.41
C SER A 2 -19.19 2.30 -4.36
N THR A 3 -18.91 3.46 -4.94
CA THR A 3 -17.71 3.68 -5.77
C THR A 3 -16.43 3.29 -5.02
N ILE A 4 -16.33 3.59 -3.72
CA ILE A 4 -15.18 3.20 -2.90
C ILE A 4 -15.08 1.69 -2.69
N GLU A 5 -16.20 0.97 -2.52
CA GLU A 5 -16.18 -0.48 -2.42
C GLU A 5 -15.66 -1.14 -3.71
N GLU A 6 -16.05 -0.60 -4.87
CA GLU A 6 -15.55 -1.06 -6.17
C GLU A 6 -14.05 -0.82 -6.32
N LEU A 7 -13.58 0.38 -5.96
CA LEU A 7 -12.15 0.72 -5.95
C LEU A 7 -11.35 -0.18 -5.00
N ARG A 8 -11.87 -0.39 -3.78
CA ARG A 8 -11.24 -1.28 -2.80
C ARG A 8 -11.10 -2.69 -3.35
N LYS A 9 -12.15 -3.23 -3.95
CA LYS A 9 -12.14 -4.54 -4.59
C LYS A 9 -11.12 -4.62 -5.71
N SER A 10 -11.01 -3.59 -6.55
CA SER A 10 -10.01 -3.54 -7.63
C SER A 10 -8.58 -3.56 -7.09
N VAL A 11 -8.29 -2.78 -6.04
CA VAL A 11 -6.99 -2.79 -5.37
C VAL A 11 -6.69 -4.14 -4.71
N GLU A 12 -7.68 -4.77 -4.06
CA GLU A 12 -7.53 -6.10 -3.49
C GLU A 12 -7.20 -7.15 -4.57
N GLN A 13 -7.89 -7.11 -5.71
CA GLN A 13 -7.63 -8.00 -6.84
C GLN A 13 -6.22 -7.81 -7.41
N LEU A 14 -5.72 -6.58 -7.49
CA LEU A 14 -4.34 -6.29 -7.89
C LEU A 14 -3.32 -6.96 -6.96
N TYR A 15 -3.51 -6.84 -5.65
CA TYR A 15 -2.62 -7.47 -4.66
C TYR A 15 -2.75 -9.00 -4.64
N GLU A 16 -3.96 -9.52 -4.77
CA GLU A 16 -4.21 -10.96 -4.88
C GLU A 16 -3.51 -11.53 -6.11
N TYR A 17 -3.63 -10.87 -7.26
CA TYR A 17 -2.95 -11.23 -8.50
C TYR A 17 -1.42 -11.27 -8.31
N ARG A 18 -0.83 -10.20 -7.74
CA ARG A 18 0.61 -10.15 -7.46
C ARG A 18 1.07 -11.27 -6.52
N ASN A 19 0.30 -11.52 -5.45
CA ASN A 19 0.68 -12.46 -4.40
C ASN A 19 0.54 -13.91 -4.86
N LYS A 20 -0.54 -14.23 -5.61
CA LYS A 20 -0.82 -15.57 -6.13
C LYS A 20 -0.21 -15.84 -7.51
N TYR A 21 0.51 -14.88 -8.09
CA TYR A 21 1.01 -14.96 -9.48
C TYR A 21 1.65 -16.30 -9.82
N TYR A 22 2.56 -16.80 -8.97
CA TYR A 22 3.26 -18.06 -9.20
C TYR A 22 2.38 -19.31 -9.05
N SER A 23 1.27 -19.20 -8.31
CA SER A 23 0.31 -20.29 -8.13
C SER A 23 -0.72 -20.35 -9.26
N ILE A 24 -1.00 -19.22 -9.93
CA ILE A 24 -2.01 -19.12 -10.98
C ILE A 24 -1.42 -19.08 -12.40
N SER A 25 -0.12 -18.82 -12.53
CA SER A 25 0.57 -18.70 -13.81
C SER A 25 1.48 -19.91 -14.06
N PRO A 26 1.63 -20.36 -15.31
CA PRO A 26 2.59 -21.41 -15.64
C PRO A 26 4.03 -20.88 -15.53
N ILE A 27 4.99 -21.79 -15.37
CA ILE A 27 6.39 -21.46 -15.02
C ILE A 27 7.07 -20.56 -16.05
N GLU A 28 6.69 -20.68 -17.33
CA GLU A 28 7.21 -19.90 -18.44
C GLU A 28 6.88 -18.41 -18.31
N LYS A 29 5.83 -18.07 -17.55
CA LYS A 29 5.43 -16.68 -17.28
C LYS A 29 6.11 -16.08 -16.05
N TYR A 30 6.88 -16.83 -15.27
CA TYR A 30 7.43 -16.33 -14.00
C TYR A 30 8.33 -15.09 -14.17
N SER A 31 9.05 -14.99 -15.28
CA SER A 31 9.84 -13.81 -15.64
C SER A 31 9.01 -12.59 -16.03
N LEU A 32 7.74 -12.78 -16.40
CA LEU A 32 6.81 -11.73 -16.81
C LEU A 32 6.02 -11.13 -15.65
N LYS A 33 6.19 -11.64 -14.42
CA LYS A 33 5.44 -11.20 -13.25
C LYS A 33 5.37 -9.69 -13.10
N GLU A 34 6.49 -9.01 -13.25
CA GLU A 34 6.54 -7.56 -13.10
C GLU A 34 5.74 -6.84 -14.20
N CYS A 35 5.89 -7.27 -15.45
CA CYS A 35 5.14 -6.75 -16.59
C CYS A 35 3.64 -6.94 -16.39
N ASP A 36 3.21 -8.14 -16.03
CA ASP A 36 1.80 -8.48 -15.85
C ASP A 36 1.16 -7.75 -14.65
N VAL A 37 1.90 -7.63 -13.53
CA VAL A 37 1.44 -6.84 -12.37
C VAL A 37 1.36 -5.35 -12.73
N ASN A 38 2.28 -4.84 -13.52
CA ASN A 38 2.24 -3.46 -14.00
C ASN A 38 1.05 -3.21 -14.94
N ALA A 39 0.71 -4.16 -15.83
CA ALA A 39 -0.49 -4.07 -16.64
C ALA A 39 -1.76 -4.04 -15.77
N LYS A 40 -1.84 -4.93 -14.78
CA LYS A 40 -2.97 -4.95 -13.84
C LYS A 40 -3.07 -3.66 -13.01
N LEU A 41 -1.92 -3.10 -12.63
CA LEU A 41 -1.85 -1.81 -11.95
C LEU A 41 -2.42 -0.69 -12.84
N GLN A 42 -2.10 -0.65 -14.15
CA GLN A 42 -2.66 0.37 -15.04
C GLN A 42 -4.19 0.30 -15.10
N GLU A 43 -4.77 -0.89 -15.22
CA GLU A 43 -6.23 -1.08 -15.17
C GLU A 43 -6.83 -0.52 -13.85
N THR A 44 -6.18 -0.81 -12.71
CA THR A 44 -6.61 -0.30 -11.41
C THR A 44 -6.50 1.23 -11.32
N LEU A 45 -5.43 1.82 -11.87
CA LEU A 45 -5.23 3.27 -11.87
C LEU A 45 -6.23 4.00 -12.77
N GLU A 46 -6.59 3.44 -13.92
CA GLU A 46 -7.63 3.98 -14.80
C GLU A 46 -8.98 4.07 -14.07
N LEU A 47 -9.35 3.02 -13.34
CA LEU A 47 -10.57 3.00 -12.52
C LEU A 47 -10.50 4.02 -11.37
N LEU A 48 -9.37 4.12 -10.68
CA LEU A 48 -9.16 5.15 -9.64
C LEU A 48 -9.24 6.56 -10.21
N GLN A 49 -8.80 6.77 -11.45
CA GLN A 49 -8.78 8.08 -12.08
C GLN A 49 -10.18 8.50 -12.54
N SER A 50 -11.00 7.57 -13.05
CA SER A 50 -12.39 7.86 -13.43
C SER A 50 -13.27 8.20 -12.22
N ALA A 51 -12.98 7.63 -11.05
CA ALA A 51 -13.70 7.89 -9.80
C ALA A 51 -13.23 9.14 -9.02
N LYS A 52 -12.17 9.82 -9.49
CA LYS A 52 -11.49 10.89 -8.74
C LYS A 52 -12.44 12.00 -8.28
N GLU A 53 -13.22 12.58 -9.19
CA GLU A 53 -14.07 13.73 -8.88
C GLU A 53 -15.17 13.42 -7.87
N GLU A 54 -15.75 12.22 -7.93
CA GLU A 54 -16.75 11.78 -6.98
C GLU A 54 -16.11 11.57 -5.60
N CYS A 55 -15.02 10.80 -5.56
CA CYS A 55 -14.39 10.41 -4.32
C CYS A 55 -13.71 11.59 -3.60
N GLU A 56 -13.18 12.59 -4.32
CA GLU A 56 -12.61 13.80 -3.69
C GLU A 56 -13.65 14.65 -2.95
N LYS A 57 -14.95 14.51 -3.28
CA LYS A 57 -16.04 15.23 -2.61
C LYS A 57 -16.55 14.52 -1.36
N LYS A 58 -16.57 13.18 -1.36
CA LYS A 58 -17.23 12.38 -0.30
C LYS A 58 -16.25 11.63 0.60
N GLU A 59 -15.22 11.00 0.03
CA GLU A 59 -14.41 9.97 0.70
C GLU A 59 -12.91 10.15 0.41
N LYS A 60 -12.47 11.40 0.36
CA LYS A 60 -11.14 11.81 -0.11
C LYS A 60 -9.99 11.09 0.59
N ALA A 61 -10.10 10.86 1.90
CA ALA A 61 -9.08 10.16 2.68
C ALA A 61 -8.91 8.70 2.24
N VAL A 62 -10.02 7.97 2.11
CA VAL A 62 -10.03 6.56 1.68
C VAL A 62 -9.58 6.45 0.23
N TYR A 63 -10.03 7.37 -0.62
CA TYR A 63 -9.57 7.45 -2.02
C TYR A 63 -8.05 7.63 -2.12
N CYS A 64 -7.49 8.59 -1.38
CA CYS A 64 -6.04 8.82 -1.36
C CYS A 64 -5.29 7.59 -0.83
N MET A 65 -5.85 6.88 0.17
CA MET A 65 -5.27 5.62 0.65
C MET A 65 -5.25 4.56 -0.45
N LEU A 66 -6.39 4.32 -1.12
CA LEU A 66 -6.50 3.31 -2.18
C LEU A 66 -5.59 3.62 -3.38
N TYR A 67 -5.51 4.89 -3.78
CA TYR A 67 -4.63 5.32 -4.87
C TYR A 67 -3.15 5.10 -4.51
N GLY A 68 -2.76 5.53 -3.31
CA GLY A 68 -1.41 5.33 -2.80
C GLY A 68 -1.06 3.85 -2.67
N LYS A 69 -1.97 3.04 -2.14
CA LYS A 69 -1.84 1.58 -2.00
C LYS A 69 -1.67 0.88 -3.34
N ALA A 70 -2.43 1.28 -4.36
CA ALA A 70 -2.30 0.73 -5.71
C ALA A 70 -0.88 1.00 -6.25
N LEU A 71 -0.40 2.25 -6.20
CA LEU A 71 0.96 2.60 -6.63
C LEU A 71 2.03 1.86 -5.81
N ASN A 72 1.78 1.66 -4.52
CA ASN A 72 2.65 0.92 -3.60
C ASN A 72 2.68 -0.60 -3.86
N VAL A 73 2.03 -1.11 -4.92
CA VAL A 73 2.09 -2.54 -5.27
C VAL A 73 3.49 -2.99 -5.68
N LYS A 74 4.28 -2.08 -6.25
CA LYS A 74 5.65 -2.29 -6.73
C LYS A 74 6.64 -2.46 -5.57
N ARG A 75 7.82 -3.00 -5.83
CA ARG A 75 8.86 -3.19 -4.79
C ARG A 75 9.62 -1.91 -4.53
N GLU A 76 9.79 -1.11 -5.56
CA GLU A 76 10.51 0.14 -5.59
C GLU A 76 9.71 1.25 -4.91
N TYR A 77 10.43 2.25 -4.41
CA TYR A 77 9.81 3.47 -3.91
C TYR A 77 9.14 4.25 -5.05
N ASP A 78 7.94 4.75 -4.78
CA ASP A 78 7.19 5.61 -5.69
C ASP A 78 6.79 6.91 -4.95
N GLN A 79 7.26 8.05 -5.45
CA GLN A 79 6.99 9.36 -4.85
C GLN A 79 5.50 9.70 -4.89
N LEU A 80 4.78 9.31 -5.94
CA LEU A 80 3.36 9.57 -6.05
C LEU A 80 2.57 8.72 -5.05
N ALA A 81 2.98 7.47 -4.81
CA ALA A 81 2.41 6.64 -3.74
C ALA A 81 2.55 7.35 -2.38
N PHE A 82 3.76 7.83 -2.09
CA PHE A 82 4.07 8.56 -0.88
C PHE A 82 3.18 9.80 -0.68
N ASP A 83 3.01 10.60 -1.74
CA ASP A 83 2.23 11.84 -1.69
C ASP A 83 0.74 11.56 -1.40
N TYR A 84 0.16 10.55 -2.04
CA TYR A 84 -1.23 10.13 -1.80
C TYR A 84 -1.42 9.57 -0.39
N LEU A 85 -0.51 8.72 0.08
CA LEU A 85 -0.59 8.13 1.43
C LEU A 85 -0.41 9.20 2.51
N SER A 86 0.54 10.11 2.33
CA SER A 86 0.76 11.27 3.21
C SER A 86 -0.46 12.18 3.27
N LYS A 87 -1.13 12.40 2.13
CA LYS A 87 -2.40 13.14 2.09
C LYS A 87 -3.51 12.39 2.81
N SER A 88 -3.58 11.07 2.67
CA SER A 88 -4.59 10.24 3.33
C SER A 88 -4.49 10.32 4.86
N VAL A 89 -3.30 10.12 5.43
CA VAL A 89 -3.10 10.17 6.89
C VAL A 89 -3.36 11.57 7.47
N LYS A 90 -3.09 12.63 6.69
CA LYS A 90 -3.44 14.02 7.09
C LYS A 90 -4.94 14.26 7.10
N LEU A 91 -5.67 13.71 6.13
CA LEU A 91 -7.12 13.86 6.02
C LEU A 91 -7.86 13.02 7.07
N ASN A 92 -7.38 11.81 7.35
CA ASN A 92 -7.94 10.95 8.38
C ASN A 92 -6.84 10.19 9.15
N PRO A 93 -6.35 10.75 10.27
CA PRO A 93 -5.32 10.10 11.08
C PRO A 93 -5.76 8.77 11.71
N LYS A 94 -7.07 8.48 11.82
CA LYS A 94 -7.58 7.22 12.38
C LYS A 94 -7.63 6.09 11.35
N LEU A 95 -7.33 6.37 10.08
CA LEU A 95 -7.31 5.36 9.02
C LEU A 95 -6.02 4.54 9.10
N THR A 96 -6.06 3.46 9.87
CA THR A 96 -4.91 2.57 10.14
C THR A 96 -4.31 1.99 8.86
N GLU A 97 -5.15 1.64 7.88
CA GLU A 97 -4.71 1.17 6.56
C GLU A 97 -3.77 2.16 5.87
N ALA A 98 -4.04 3.47 5.95
CA ALA A 98 -3.16 4.49 5.35
C ALA A 98 -1.80 4.59 6.04
N TRP A 99 -1.76 4.42 7.37
CA TRP A 99 -0.51 4.37 8.13
C TRP A 99 0.34 3.15 7.79
N ASN A 100 -0.30 1.99 7.62
CA ASN A 100 0.38 0.76 7.20
C ASN A 100 1.04 0.94 5.83
N GLU A 101 0.29 1.43 4.86
CA GLU A 101 0.80 1.66 3.50
C GLU A 101 1.89 2.73 3.48
N LEU A 102 1.74 3.82 4.25
CA LEU A 102 2.77 4.86 4.36
C LEU A 102 4.05 4.32 5.00
N GLY A 103 3.92 3.45 6.01
CA GLY A 103 5.06 2.76 6.64
C GLY A 103 5.80 1.86 5.66
N GLU A 104 5.09 1.09 4.85
CA GLU A 104 5.69 0.30 3.76
C GLU A 104 6.37 1.20 2.71
N CYS A 105 5.79 2.36 2.39
CA CYS A 105 6.38 3.32 1.46
C CYS A 105 7.71 3.90 1.98
N TYR A 106 7.77 4.31 3.25
CA TYR A 106 9.01 4.75 3.89
C TYR A 106 10.05 3.63 3.96
N TRP A 107 9.61 2.40 4.19
CA TRP A 107 10.51 1.25 4.21
C TRP A 107 11.17 1.04 2.85
N LYS A 108 10.41 1.11 1.74
CA LYS A 108 10.95 1.04 0.38
C LYS A 108 11.87 2.21 0.03
N LYS A 109 11.65 3.38 0.64
CA LYS A 109 12.54 4.54 0.54
C LYS A 109 13.87 4.33 1.30
N GLY A 110 13.92 3.37 2.21
CA GLY A 110 15.07 3.13 3.10
C GLY A 110 15.03 3.95 4.40
N ASP A 111 13.99 4.76 4.63
CA ASP A 111 13.83 5.51 5.88
C ASP A 111 13.16 4.64 6.94
N LEU A 112 13.95 3.75 7.53
CA LEU A 112 13.49 2.76 8.52
C LEU A 112 12.91 3.43 9.77
N LYS A 113 13.43 4.61 10.16
CA LYS A 113 12.94 5.36 11.33
C LYS A 113 11.55 5.96 11.08
N ALA A 114 11.32 6.54 9.91
CA ALA A 114 10.00 7.02 9.54
C ALA A 114 9.00 5.87 9.38
N SER A 115 9.44 4.74 8.82
CA SER A 115 8.62 3.51 8.72
C SER A 115 8.17 3.01 10.10
N LEU A 116 9.08 2.96 11.07
CA LEU A 116 8.80 2.59 12.46
C LEU A 116 7.72 3.49 13.06
N ASN A 117 7.88 4.81 12.94
CA ASN A 117 6.91 5.78 13.44
C ASN A 117 5.51 5.59 12.83
N CYS A 118 5.42 5.21 11.55
CA CYS A 118 4.15 4.94 10.88
C CYS A 118 3.46 3.69 11.44
N PHE A 119 4.19 2.58 11.64
CA PHE A 119 3.60 1.37 12.21
C PHE A 119 3.21 1.55 13.68
N GLU A 120 4.02 2.25 14.49
CA GLU A 120 3.63 2.63 15.84
C GLU A 120 2.41 3.57 15.84
N GLY A 121 2.34 4.50 14.89
CA GLY A 121 1.19 5.37 14.67
C GLY A 121 -0.09 4.59 14.37
N CYS A 122 -0.01 3.56 13.54
CA CYS A 122 -1.11 2.63 13.28
C CYS A 122 -1.59 1.94 14.58
N LEU A 123 -0.64 1.39 15.36
CA LEU A 123 -0.92 0.66 16.60
C LEU A 123 -1.46 1.53 17.74
N LYS A 124 -1.28 2.86 17.67
CA LYS A 124 -1.95 3.80 18.59
C LYS A 124 -3.47 3.80 18.40
N TYR A 125 -3.95 3.62 17.17
CA TYR A 125 -5.38 3.62 16.84
C TYR A 125 -5.99 2.22 16.84
N ASP A 126 -5.27 1.21 16.35
CA ASP A 126 -5.65 -0.20 16.43
C ASP A 126 -4.48 -1.03 16.94
N LYS A 127 -4.52 -1.36 18.24
CA LYS A 127 -3.46 -2.13 18.91
C LYS A 127 -3.29 -3.54 18.36
N MET A 128 -4.29 -4.09 17.67
CA MET A 128 -4.30 -5.47 17.17
C MET A 128 -4.24 -5.53 15.63
N ASP A 129 -3.86 -4.43 14.97
CA ASP A 129 -3.69 -4.41 13.52
C ASP A 129 -2.59 -5.41 13.12
N LYS A 130 -3.03 -6.50 12.47
CA LYS A 130 -2.18 -7.63 12.11
C LYS A 130 -1.11 -7.25 11.09
N VAL A 131 -1.41 -6.30 10.21
CA VAL A 131 -0.49 -5.84 9.17
C VAL A 131 0.61 -5.00 9.80
N ALA A 132 0.24 -4.06 10.68
CA ALA A 132 1.18 -3.24 11.45
C ALA A 132 2.11 -4.09 12.30
N LEU A 133 1.57 -5.04 13.08
CA LEU A 133 2.36 -5.93 13.93
C LEU A 133 3.34 -6.79 13.12
N ARG A 134 2.89 -7.34 11.97
CA ARG A 134 3.75 -8.12 11.07
C ARG A 134 4.88 -7.26 10.51
N ASN A 135 4.54 -6.09 9.97
CA ASN A 135 5.51 -5.22 9.31
C ASN A 135 6.51 -4.65 10.33
N LEU A 136 6.04 -4.25 11.51
CA LEU A 136 6.89 -3.83 12.64
C LEU A 136 7.85 -4.94 13.05
N SER A 137 7.37 -6.18 13.17
CA SER A 137 8.21 -7.34 13.49
C SER A 137 9.33 -7.55 12.48
N MET A 138 9.04 -7.40 11.18
CA MET A 138 10.06 -7.52 10.13
C MET A 138 11.04 -6.34 10.14
N LEU A 139 10.55 -5.12 10.32
CA LEU A 139 11.36 -3.90 10.36
C LEU A 139 12.35 -3.92 11.55
N LEU A 140 11.90 -4.35 12.73
CA LEU A 140 12.75 -4.43 13.92
C LEU A 140 13.87 -5.46 13.78
N ARG A 141 13.63 -6.57 13.09
CA ARG A 141 14.70 -7.54 12.75
C ARG A 141 15.76 -6.89 11.87
N GLN A 142 15.33 -6.20 10.80
CA GLN A 142 16.26 -5.50 9.92
C GLN A 142 17.06 -4.41 10.65
N LEU A 143 16.43 -3.64 11.53
CA LEU A 143 17.12 -2.63 12.34
C LEU A 143 18.15 -3.25 13.29
N GLY A 144 17.81 -4.38 13.91
CA GLY A 144 18.72 -5.14 14.76
C GLY A 144 19.96 -5.63 14.01
N ASP A 145 19.78 -6.10 12.76
CA ASP A 145 20.89 -6.55 11.91
C ASP A 145 21.80 -5.37 11.50
N THR A 146 21.23 -4.21 11.19
CA THR A 146 22.01 -3.01 10.82
C THR A 146 22.80 -2.36 11.96
N ALA A 147 22.49 -2.68 13.21
CA ALA A 147 23.20 -2.14 14.38
C ALA A 147 24.48 -2.92 14.74
N ILE A 148 24.77 -4.02 14.03
CA ILE A 148 25.88 -4.95 14.31
C ILE A 148 27.08 -4.73 13.36
N GLU A 149 26.98 -3.81 12.39
CA GLU A 149 28.09 -3.38 11.51
C GLU A 149 28.76 -2.09 12.00
#